data_AF-A0A2S7TLZ0-F1
#
_entry.id   AF-A0A2S7TLZ0-F1
#
_cell.length_a   1.000
_cell.length_b   1.000
_cell.length_c   1.000
_cell.angle_alpha   90.00
_cell.angle_beta   90.00
_cell.angle_gamma   90.00
#
_symmetry.space_group_name_H-M   'P 1'
#
loop_
_entity.id
_entity.type
_entity.pdbx_description
1 polymer ?
#
loop_
_entity_poly.entity_id
_entity_poly.type
_entity_poly.pdbx_seq_one_letter_code
_entity_poly.pdbx_strand_id
1 'polypeptide(L)'
;MTPLNYIIKPFKKSQLVITLKLIIAKIWMEETKREDISKHLEELTPNEKRILYLVSLGLSPKLIALESKKSTKSIFDAQKLIESKLGLENSETSLLEWSIAQRDHILQVLQ
;
A
#
# COMPACT_ATOMS: atom_id res chain seq x y z
N MET A 1 18.93 7.88 6.07
CA MET A 1 17.69 7.77 6.86
C MET A 1 17.54 9.01 7.71
N THR A 2 16.43 9.72 7.56
CA THR A 2 16.09 10.91 8.35
C THR A 2 15.37 10.42 9.62
N PRO A 3 15.94 10.61 10.82
CA PRO A 3 15.32 10.12 12.04
C PRO A 3 14.02 10.88 12.33
N LEU A 4 13.06 10.14 12.87
CA LEU A 4 11.68 10.58 13.05
C LEU A 4 11.52 11.72 14.08
N ASN A 5 12.36 11.73 15.11
CA ASN A 5 12.36 12.75 16.14
C ASN A 5 13.76 12.84 16.78
N TYR A 6 14.15 14.04 17.20
CA TYR A 6 15.43 14.31 17.87
C TYR A 6 15.16 14.91 19.24
N ILE A 7 15.84 14.40 20.27
CA ILE A 7 15.81 14.99 21.62
C ILE A 7 17.19 15.57 21.92
N ILE A 8 17.25 16.88 22.13
CA ILE A 8 18.49 17.60 22.42
C ILE A 8 18.77 17.55 23.92
N LYS A 9 20.01 17.27 24.30
CA LYS A 9 20.46 17.29 25.70
C LYS A 9 20.73 18.73 26.19
N PRO A 10 20.55 19.03 27.49
CA PRO A 10 19.93 18.17 28.51
C PRO A 10 18.40 18.12 28.33
N PHE A 11 17.82 16.93 28.47
CA PHE A 11 16.37 16.73 28.32
C PHE A 11 15.71 16.42 29.66
N LYS A 12 14.44 16.83 29.77
CA LYS A 12 13.58 16.53 30.92
C LYS A 12 12.97 15.14 30.75
N LYS A 13 12.72 14.44 31.87
CA LYS A 13 12.00 13.15 31.88
C LYS A 13 10.66 13.22 31.15
N SER A 14 9.95 14.34 31.27
CA SER A 14 8.68 14.57 30.56
C SER A 14 8.83 14.56 29.04
N GLN A 15 9.92 15.11 28.50
CA GLN A 15 10.17 15.12 27.05
C GLN A 15 10.35 13.70 26.52
N LEU A 16 11.11 12.85 27.23
CA LEU A 16 11.24 11.42 26.87
C LEU A 16 9.88 10.71 26.86
N VAL A 17 9.07 10.90 27.90
CA VAL A 17 7.76 10.26 28.03
C VAL A 17 6.83 10.70 26.89
N ILE A 18 6.82 11.97 26.52
CA ILE A 18 6.01 12.49 25.40
C ILE A 18 6.49 11.89 24.08
N THR A 19 7.79 11.90 23.81
CA THR A 19 8.34 11.33 22.57
C THR A 19 8.03 9.84 22.44
N LEU A 20 8.14 9.07 23.52
CA LEU A 20 7.76 7.66 23.54
C LEU A 20 6.27 7.46 23.21
N LYS A 21 5.37 8.25 23.81
CA LYS A 21 3.93 8.18 23.51
C LYS A 21 3.64 8.47 22.04
N LEU A 22 4.31 9.46 21.46
CA LEU A 22 4.15 9.80 20.04
C LEU A 22 4.62 8.67 19.12
N ILE A 23 5.75 8.04 19.45
CA ILE A 23 6.28 6.90 18.68
C ILE A 23 5.33 5.71 18.78
N ILE A 24 4.87 5.36 19.98
CA ILE A 24 3.94 4.24 20.18
C ILE A 24 2.63 4.48 19.43
N ALA A 25 2.05 5.69 19.56
CA ALA A 25 0.83 6.05 18.83
C ALA A 25 1.02 5.95 17.32
N LYS A 26 2.17 6.39 16.80
CA LYS A 26 2.48 6.26 15.37
C LYS A 26 2.59 4.80 14.93
N ILE A 27 3.30 3.96 15.68
CA ILE A 27 3.42 2.52 15.40
C ILE A 27 2.03 1.89 15.35
N TRP A 28 1.18 2.16 16.34
CA TRP A 28 -0.18 1.62 16.38
C TRP A 28 -1.02 2.09 15.19
N MET A 29 -0.96 3.38 14.83
CA MET A 29 -1.65 3.89 13.64
C MET A 29 -1.18 3.23 12.34
N GLU A 30 0.11 2.92 12.22
CA GLU A 30 0.65 2.20 11.06
C GLU A 30 0.20 0.72 11.06
N GLU A 31 0.17 0.07 12.22
CA GLU A 31 -0.30 -1.32 12.39
C GLU A 31 -1.78 -1.45 11.99
N THR A 32 -2.66 -0.59 12.51
CA THR A 32 -4.09 -0.63 12.19
C THR A 32 -4.35 -0.41 10.70
N LYS A 33 -3.61 0.53 10.06
CA LYS A 33 -3.69 0.73 8.62
C LYS A 33 -3.26 -0.51 7.83
N ARG A 34 -2.25 -1.23 8.29
CA ARG A 34 -1.80 -2.48 7.65
C ARG A 34 -2.83 -3.60 7.78
N GLU A 35 -3.43 -3.77 8.96
CA GLU A 35 -4.50 -4.76 9.18
C GLU A 35 -5.73 -4.50 8.29
N ASP A 36 -6.10 -3.23 8.11
CA ASP A 36 -7.18 -2.88 7.20
C ASP A 36 -6.81 -3.25 5.77
N ILE A 37 -5.60 -2.91 5.31
CA ILE A 37 -5.14 -3.26 3.94
C ILE A 37 -5.08 -4.78 3.75
N SER A 38 -4.57 -5.55 4.71
CA SER A 38 -4.48 -7.01 4.58
C SER A 38 -5.85 -7.66 4.39
N LYS A 39 -6.89 -7.17 5.08
CA LYS A 39 -8.28 -7.64 4.88
C LYS A 39 -8.76 -7.38 3.45
N HIS A 40 -8.56 -6.18 2.93
CA HIS A 40 -8.95 -5.85 1.56
C HIS A 40 -8.14 -6.66 0.51
N LEU A 41 -6.87 -6.97 0.81
CA LEU A 41 -6.05 -7.84 -0.04
C LEU A 41 -6.55 -9.29 -0.02
N GLU A 42 -7.13 -9.79 1.08
CA GLU A 42 -7.70 -11.14 1.15
C GLU A 42 -8.91 -11.33 0.23
N GLU A 43 -9.70 -10.27 -0.01
CA GLU A 43 -10.87 -10.28 -0.91
C GLU A 43 -10.50 -10.34 -2.41
N LEU A 44 -9.22 -10.11 -2.72
CA LEU A 44 -8.69 -10.21 -4.07
C LEU A 44 -8.44 -11.69 -4.44
N THR A 45 -8.91 -12.05 -5.63
CA THR A 45 -8.60 -13.33 -6.26
C THR A 45 -7.10 -13.43 -6.58
N PRO A 46 -6.55 -14.65 -6.77
CA PRO A 46 -5.14 -14.81 -7.12
C PRO A 46 -4.71 -14.03 -8.37
N ASN A 47 -5.59 -13.93 -9.37
CA ASN A 47 -5.31 -13.15 -10.58
C ASN A 47 -5.30 -11.64 -10.31
N GLU A 48 -6.24 -11.15 -9.52
CA GLU A 48 -6.29 -9.73 -9.12
C GLU A 48 -5.07 -9.34 -8.29
N LYS A 49 -4.66 -10.20 -7.34
CA LYS A 49 -3.41 -10.04 -6.58
C LYS A 49 -2.20 -9.94 -7.49
N ARG A 50 -2.11 -10.81 -8.50
CA ARG A 50 -1.00 -10.78 -9.47
C ARG A 50 -1.00 -9.51 -10.31
N ILE A 51 -2.16 -9.03 -10.75
CA ILE A 51 -2.28 -7.75 -11.47
C ILE A 51 -1.85 -6.60 -10.56
N LEU A 52 -2.36 -6.55 -9.32
CA LEU A 52 -2.01 -5.53 -8.34
C LEU A 52 -0.50 -5.51 -8.04
N TYR A 53 0.13 -6.68 -7.92
CA TYR A 53 1.58 -6.82 -7.77
C TYR A 53 2.31 -6.16 -8.95
N LEU A 54 1.93 -6.47 -10.19
CA LEU A 54 2.55 -5.88 -11.38
C LEU A 54 2.31 -4.37 -11.48
N VAL A 55 1.14 -3.87 -11.07
CA VAL A 55 0.87 -2.42 -10.99
C VAL A 55 1.77 -1.76 -9.94
N SER A 56 1.96 -2.40 -8.77
CA SER A 56 2.83 -1.87 -7.71
C SER A 56 4.29 -1.75 -8.13
N LEU A 57 4.74 -2.59 -9.07
CA LEU A 57 6.06 -2.52 -9.70
C LEU A 57 6.17 -1.40 -10.75
N GLY A 58 5.07 -0.73 -11.09
CA GLY A 58 5.01 0.37 -12.05
C GLY A 58 4.89 -0.08 -13.50
N LEU A 59 4.44 -1.32 -13.77
CA LEU A 59 4.24 -1.77 -15.14
C LEU A 59 3.03 -1.10 -15.78
N SER A 60 3.16 -0.73 -17.05
CA SER A 60 2.02 -0.21 -17.83
C SER A 60 0.97 -1.29 -18.11
N PRO A 61 -0.31 -0.95 -18.30
CA PRO A 61 -1.37 -1.93 -18.61
C PRO A 61 -1.06 -2.81 -19.82
N LYS A 62 -0.32 -2.29 -20.82
CA LYS A 62 0.13 -3.06 -21.99
C LYS A 62 1.15 -4.15 -21.62
N LEU A 63 2.09 -3.85 -20.74
CA LEU A 63 3.08 -4.82 -20.26
C LEU A 63 2.44 -5.86 -19.36
N ILE A 64 1.53 -5.44 -18.48
CA ILE A 64 0.76 -6.35 -17.62
C ILE A 64 -0.07 -7.32 -18.46
N ALA A 65 -0.70 -6.84 -19.53
CA ALA A 65 -1.46 -7.65 -20.46
C ALA A 65 -0.60 -8.73 -21.14
N LEU A 66 0.62 -8.35 -21.56
CA LEU A 66 1.59 -9.27 -22.14
C LEU A 66 2.02 -10.36 -21.14
N GLU A 67 2.44 -9.96 -19.93
CA GLU A 67 2.85 -10.86 -18.85
C GLU A 67 1.73 -11.82 -18.41
N SER A 68 0.50 -11.31 -18.37
CA SER A 68 -0.67 -12.07 -17.93
C SER A 68 -1.34 -12.87 -19.07
N LYS A 69 -0.84 -12.76 -20.31
CA LYS A 69 -1.47 -13.34 -21.53
C LYS A 69 -2.96 -12.96 -21.66
N LYS A 70 -3.29 -11.70 -21.40
CA LYS A 70 -4.64 -11.14 -21.48
C LYS A 70 -4.69 -9.97 -22.46
N SER A 71 -5.90 -9.54 -22.82
CA SER A 71 -6.07 -8.30 -23.58
C SER A 71 -5.87 -7.09 -22.66
N THR A 72 -5.39 -5.97 -23.20
CA THR A 72 -5.26 -4.72 -22.43
C THR A 72 -6.60 -4.28 -21.85
N LYS A 73 -7.71 -4.48 -22.57
CA LYS A 73 -9.07 -4.20 -22.09
C LYS A 73 -9.39 -5.01 -20.83
N SER A 74 -9.07 -6.31 -20.83
CA SER A 74 -9.26 -7.16 -19.66
C SER A 74 -8.43 -6.72 -18.45
N ILE A 75 -7.25 -6.13 -18.67
CA ILE A 75 -6.45 -5.56 -17.57
C ILE A 75 -7.12 -4.30 -17.02
N PHE A 76 -7.62 -3.40 -17.86
CA PHE A 76 -8.38 -2.23 -17.39
C PHE A 76 -9.64 -2.62 -16.61
N ASP A 77 -10.39 -3.61 -17.09
CA ASP A 77 -11.58 -4.11 -16.41
C ASP A 77 -11.21 -4.73 -15.04
N ALA A 78 -10.10 -5.49 -14.98
CA ALA A 78 -9.58 -6.04 -13.73
C ALA A 78 -9.10 -4.95 -12.77
N GLN A 79 -8.43 -3.90 -13.25
CA GLN A 79 -7.99 -2.77 -12.43
C GLN A 79 -9.18 -2.05 -11.80
N LYS A 80 -10.27 -1.82 -12.55
CA LYS A 80 -11.51 -1.24 -12.01
C LYS A 80 -12.17 -2.13 -10.95
N LEU A 81 -12.14 -3.44 -11.15
CA LEU A 81 -12.68 -4.38 -10.17
C LEU A 81 -11.85 -4.36 -8.87
N ILE A 82 -10.52 -4.29 -9.00
CA ILE A 82 -9.61 -4.12 -7.87
C ILE A 82 -9.86 -2.80 -7.15
N GLU A 83 -9.96 -1.68 -7.88
CA GLU A 83 -10.28 -0.36 -7.32
C GLU A 83 -11.58 -0.38 -6.51
N SER A 84 -12.62 -1.01 -7.04
CA SER A 84 -13.91 -1.18 -6.37
C SER A 84 -13.78 -1.99 -5.07
N LYS A 85 -13.06 -3.11 -5.10
CA LYS A 85 -12.81 -3.94 -3.90
C LYS A 85 -11.95 -3.23 -2.85
N LEU A 86 -11.01 -2.39 -3.29
CA LEU A 86 -10.17 -1.59 -2.42
C LEU A 86 -10.85 -0.30 -1.93
N GLY A 87 -12.08 -0.02 -2.38
CA GLY A 87 -12.82 1.19 -2.01
C GLY A 87 -12.16 2.48 -2.51
N LEU A 88 -11.40 2.42 -3.61
CA LEU A 88 -10.70 3.58 -4.18
C LEU A 88 -11.66 4.45 -5.00
N GLU A 89 -11.44 5.76 -4.97
CA GLU A 89 -12.18 6.68 -5.82
C GLU A 89 -11.85 6.44 -7.31
N ASN A 90 -12.84 6.64 -8.18
CA ASN A 90 -12.71 6.48 -9.63
C ASN A 90 -11.88 7.63 -10.23
N SER A 91 -10.56 7.55 -10.10
CA SER A 91 -9.59 8.37 -10.83
C SER A 91 -8.76 7.46 -11.74
N GLU A 92 -8.30 7.96 -12.89
CA GLU A 92 -7.49 7.17 -13.83
C GLU A 92 -6.18 6.62 -13.22
N THR A 93 -5.66 7.26 -12.16
CA THR A 93 -4.39 6.91 -11.52
C THR A 93 -4.55 6.40 -10.09
N SER A 94 -5.78 6.26 -9.57
CA SER A 94 -5.99 5.95 -8.15
C SER A 94 -5.35 4.63 -7.73
N LEU A 95 -5.50 3.57 -8.52
CA LEU A 95 -4.88 2.28 -8.23
C LEU A 95 -3.36 2.35 -8.23
N LEU A 96 -2.77 3.07 -9.19
CA LEU A 96 -1.32 3.21 -9.29
C LEU A 96 -0.76 3.96 -8.08
N GLU A 97 -1.33 5.13 -7.77
CA GLU A 97 -0.92 5.95 -6.62
C GLU A 97 -1.04 5.18 -5.31
N TRP A 98 -2.17 4.50 -5.11
CA TRP A 98 -2.40 3.66 -3.93
C TRP A 98 -1.38 2.51 -3.87
N SER A 99 -1.14 1.82 -4.98
CA SER A 99 -0.19 0.69 -5.02
C SER A 99 1.26 1.11 -4.76
N ILE A 100 1.64 2.32 -5.14
CA ILE A 100 2.95 2.89 -4.84
C ILE A 100 3.04 3.23 -3.35
N ALA A 101 2.00 3.85 -2.78
CA ALA A 101 1.96 4.19 -1.36
C ALA A 101 2.02 2.94 -0.45
N GLN A 102 1.46 1.82 -0.91
CA GLN A 102 1.43 0.55 -0.18
C GLN A 102 2.45 -0.48 -0.70
N ARG A 103 3.40 -0.08 -1.54
CA ARG A 103 4.30 -0.99 -2.26
C ARG A 103 4.97 -2.00 -1.34
N ASP A 104 5.59 -1.55 -0.25
CA ASP A 104 6.33 -2.43 0.65
C ASP A 104 5.44 -3.54 1.25
N HIS A 105 4.20 -3.19 1.57
CA HIS A 105 3.22 -4.14 2.10
C HIS A 105 2.73 -5.12 1.03
N ILE A 106 2.43 -4.61 -0.17
CA ILE A 106 2.02 -5.45 -1.31
C ILE A 106 3.12 -6.46 -1.65
N LEU A 107 4.39 -6.03 -1.68
CA LEU A 107 5.52 -6.90 -1.99
C LEU A 107 5.77 -7.94 -0.88
N GLN A 108 5.53 -7.61 0.39
CA GLN A 108 5.67 -8.60 1.49
C GLN A 108 4.57 -9.66 1.48
N VAL A 109 3.35 -9.29 1.10
CA VAL A 109 2.17 -10.18 1.19
C VAL A 109 1.91 -10.96 -0.10
N LEU A 110 2.24 -10.40 -1.27
CA LEU A 110 1.91 -10.98 -2.58
C LEU A 110 3.11 -11.60 -3.33
N GLN A 111 4.31 -11.59 -2.74
CA GLN A 111 5.49 -12.30 -3.25
C GLN A 111 5.34 -13.82 -3.08
#